data_AF-A0A2R4BKP9-F1
#
_entry.id   AF-A0A2R4BKP9-F1
#
_cell.length_a   1.000
_cell.length_b   1.000
_cell.length_c   1.000
_cell.angle_alpha   90.00
_cell.angle_beta   90.00
_cell.angle_gamma   90.00
#
_symmetry.space_group_name_H-M   'P 1'
#
loop_
_entity.id
_entity.type
_entity.pdbx_description
1 polymer ?
#
loop_
_entity_poly.entity_id
_entity_poly.type
_entity_poly.pdbx_seq_one_letter_code
_entity_poly.pdbx_strand_id
1 'polypeptide(L)'
;MLPELEAFFLAVRLQLDPELERLQPVKLGKPYPLGQCLEIALAVEKRLRTVEATHLPAEATAGLRAFKAFLRAGGSFRQVWGDLRGQYFQNAFQLGCLYVDVSNDTVVPTKPKVEILPFEAANFVPIRSFAQFRQIATSYWQDQVFPNHVLPELAPHCPLIHVSQTGRIKLHDATQYMLAMTHADAFRPSEAVLCEAPMPVALFERIRSGLAEHGHRLPLDPEQGRRLALLRCRQFRAKRLHRQPKTVSQVIPAVQHINRQLAQASLAQYQHKKTMPTLKIDNVEYDLDSLSEEAKVQLQSIQFVDQELAKLQMQVAAMQTARNAYMNALKAALPTAPK
;
A
#
# COMPACT_ATOMS: atom_id res chain seq x y z
N MET A 1 17.22 -19.31 -22.35
CA MET A 1 17.61 -19.08 -20.94
C MET A 1 16.57 -18.28 -20.15
N LEU A 2 16.09 -17.12 -20.63
CA LEU A 2 15.07 -16.34 -19.91
C LEU A 2 13.72 -17.07 -19.78
N PRO A 3 13.15 -17.69 -20.83
CA PRO A 3 11.89 -18.44 -20.71
C PRO A 3 11.98 -19.59 -19.70
N GLU A 4 13.12 -20.26 -19.60
CA GLU A 4 13.35 -21.37 -18.69
C GLU A 4 13.46 -20.88 -17.24
N LEU A 5 14.11 -19.73 -17.01
CA LEU A 5 14.10 -19.08 -15.69
C LEU A 5 12.69 -18.64 -15.30
N GLU A 6 11.93 -18.06 -16.23
CA GLU A 6 10.54 -17.65 -15.99
C GLU A 6 9.67 -18.85 -15.63
N ALA A 7 9.76 -19.95 -16.39
CA ALA A 7 9.06 -21.21 -16.09
C ALA A 7 9.44 -21.76 -14.71
N PHE A 8 10.73 -21.67 -14.32
CA PHE A 8 11.19 -22.06 -13.00
C PHE A 8 10.55 -21.23 -11.88
N PHE A 9 10.66 -19.90 -11.94
CA PHE A 9 10.09 -19.03 -10.91
C PHE A 9 8.56 -19.12 -10.87
N LEU A 10 7.91 -19.30 -12.03
CA LEU A 10 6.47 -19.49 -12.12
C LEU A 10 6.03 -20.80 -11.46
N ALA A 11 6.74 -21.92 -11.72
CA ALA A 11 6.44 -23.19 -11.09
C ALA A 11 6.57 -23.11 -9.56
N VAL A 12 7.62 -22.45 -9.06
CA VAL A 12 7.78 -22.19 -7.61
C VAL A 12 6.64 -21.34 -7.07
N ARG A 13 6.27 -20.26 -7.78
CA ARG A 13 5.18 -19.36 -7.38
C ARG A 13 3.83 -20.10 -7.30
N LEU A 14 3.50 -20.92 -8.30
CA LEU A 14 2.24 -21.68 -8.36
C LEU A 14 2.10 -22.71 -7.23
N GLN A 15 3.21 -23.31 -6.78
CA GLN A 15 3.20 -24.22 -5.63
C GLN A 15 2.91 -23.52 -4.30
N LEU A 16 3.26 -22.23 -4.21
CA LEU A 16 3.08 -21.43 -3.00
C LEU A 16 1.71 -20.75 -2.93
N ASP A 17 1.10 -20.44 -4.08
CA ASP A 17 -0.18 -19.73 -4.16
C ASP A 17 -1.28 -20.31 -3.25
N PRO A 18 -1.56 -21.64 -3.25
CA PRO A 18 -2.61 -22.19 -2.39
C PRO A 18 -2.30 -22.08 -0.89
N GLU A 19 -1.03 -22.18 -0.50
CA GLU A 19 -0.61 -22.03 0.90
C GLU A 19 -0.77 -20.57 1.35
N LEU A 20 -0.32 -19.64 0.52
CA LEU A 20 -0.37 -18.20 0.81
C LEU A 20 -1.81 -17.67 0.85
N GLU A 21 -2.65 -18.10 -0.09
CA GLU A 21 -4.07 -17.78 -0.12
C GLU A 21 -4.78 -18.32 1.12
N ARG A 22 -4.49 -19.55 1.55
CA ARG A 22 -5.06 -20.10 2.79
C ARG A 22 -4.60 -19.35 4.04
N LEU A 23 -3.33 -18.96 4.10
CA LEU A 23 -2.75 -18.26 5.26
C LEU A 23 -3.26 -16.82 5.38
N GLN A 24 -3.44 -16.13 4.25
CA GLN A 24 -3.92 -14.75 4.22
C GLN A 24 -4.79 -14.53 2.97
N PRO A 25 -6.07 -14.97 3.01
CA PRO A 25 -6.97 -14.89 1.85
C PRO A 25 -7.37 -13.45 1.54
N VAL A 26 -7.35 -12.57 2.55
CA VAL A 26 -7.68 -11.15 2.43
C VAL A 26 -6.63 -10.31 3.15
N LYS A 27 -6.07 -9.32 2.46
CA LYS A 27 -5.18 -8.31 3.03
C LYS A 27 -5.72 -6.91 2.74
N LEU A 28 -5.98 -6.15 3.80
CA LEU A 28 -6.51 -4.78 3.71
C LEU A 28 -7.80 -4.68 2.85
N GLY A 29 -8.68 -5.69 2.95
CA GLY A 29 -9.93 -5.76 2.20
C GLY A 29 -9.79 -6.20 0.74
N LYS A 30 -8.58 -6.57 0.29
CA LYS A 30 -8.33 -7.10 -1.06
C LYS A 30 -8.09 -8.61 -1.00
N PRO A 31 -8.65 -9.41 -1.93
CA PRO A 31 -8.39 -10.84 -2.00
C PRO A 31 -6.95 -11.12 -2.46
N TYR A 32 -6.44 -12.30 -2.12
CA TYR A 32 -5.19 -12.81 -2.68
C TYR A 32 -5.19 -12.75 -4.22
N PRO A 33 -4.10 -12.31 -4.88
CA PRO A 33 -2.79 -11.94 -4.34
C PRO A 33 -2.59 -10.42 -4.13
N LEU A 34 -3.67 -9.62 -4.13
CA LEU A 34 -3.57 -8.17 -4.20
C LEU A 34 -2.88 -7.55 -2.98
N GLY A 35 -1.83 -6.76 -3.21
CA GLY A 35 -1.05 -6.10 -2.16
C GLY A 35 -0.16 -7.03 -1.34
N GLN A 36 0.07 -8.27 -1.79
CA GLN A 36 0.86 -9.29 -1.09
C GLN A 36 2.25 -9.53 -1.70
N CYS A 37 2.82 -8.55 -2.42
CA CYS A 37 4.12 -8.69 -3.08
C CYS A 37 5.26 -9.06 -2.12
N LEU A 38 5.27 -8.53 -0.89
CA LEU A 38 6.27 -8.88 0.12
C LEU A 38 6.12 -10.33 0.59
N GLU A 39 4.90 -10.75 0.95
CA GLU A 39 4.62 -12.10 1.45
C GLU A 39 4.98 -13.15 0.41
N ILE A 40 4.61 -12.91 -0.85
CA ILE A 40 4.97 -13.75 -1.98
C ILE A 40 6.48 -13.81 -2.17
N ALA A 41 7.17 -12.66 -2.20
CA ALA A 41 8.62 -12.62 -2.40
C ALA A 41 9.35 -13.41 -1.30
N LEU A 42 9.01 -13.19 -0.03
CA LEU A 42 9.61 -13.91 1.10
C LEU A 42 9.36 -15.42 1.03
N ALA A 43 8.15 -15.84 0.64
CA ALA A 43 7.82 -17.25 0.49
C ALA A 43 8.61 -17.90 -0.65
N VAL A 44 8.73 -17.22 -1.80
CA VAL A 44 9.55 -17.69 -2.92
C VAL A 44 11.01 -17.77 -2.51
N GLU A 45 11.60 -16.74 -1.92
CA GLU A 45 12.98 -16.75 -1.45
C GLU A 45 13.26 -17.93 -0.50
N LYS A 46 12.35 -18.18 0.44
CA LYS A 46 12.44 -19.32 1.36
C LYS A 46 12.39 -20.64 0.59
N ARG A 47 11.46 -20.81 -0.35
CA ARG A 47 11.30 -22.04 -1.15
C ARG A 47 12.51 -22.33 -2.04
N LEU A 48 13.14 -21.29 -2.60
CA LEU A 48 14.34 -21.44 -3.45
C LEU A 48 15.52 -22.10 -2.71
N ARG A 49 15.56 -22.04 -1.38
CA ARG A 49 16.63 -22.68 -0.58
C ARG A 49 16.53 -24.20 -0.55
N THR A 50 15.34 -24.76 -0.78
CA THR A 50 15.06 -26.19 -0.63
C THR A 50 14.43 -26.82 -1.86
N VAL A 51 14.29 -26.07 -2.96
CA VAL A 51 13.65 -26.57 -4.18
C VAL A 51 14.57 -27.56 -4.91
N GLU A 52 13.99 -28.70 -5.29
CA GLU A 52 14.65 -29.77 -6.02
C GLU A 52 13.92 -30.06 -7.34
N ALA A 53 14.67 -30.53 -8.34
CA ALA A 53 14.15 -30.76 -9.68
C ALA A 53 12.99 -31.77 -9.70
N THR A 54 12.99 -32.74 -8.79
CA THR A 54 11.93 -33.76 -8.64
C THR A 54 10.58 -33.17 -8.24
N HIS A 55 10.57 -31.97 -7.67
CA HIS A 55 9.35 -31.28 -7.26
C HIS A 55 8.85 -30.29 -8.33
N LEU A 56 9.52 -30.17 -9.47
CA LEU A 56 9.19 -29.21 -10.51
C LEU A 56 8.73 -29.93 -11.78
N PRO A 57 7.88 -29.29 -12.60
CA PRO A 57 7.57 -29.80 -13.93
C PRO A 57 8.82 -29.76 -14.83
N ALA A 58 8.81 -30.56 -15.90
CA ALA A 58 9.98 -30.78 -16.73
C ALA A 58 10.53 -29.47 -17.33
N GLU A 59 9.64 -28.59 -17.79
CA GLU A 59 9.94 -27.29 -18.36
C GLU A 59 10.65 -26.33 -17.39
N ALA A 60 10.42 -26.47 -16.07
CA ALA A 60 11.04 -25.65 -15.03
C ALA A 60 12.43 -26.15 -14.61
N THR A 61 12.77 -27.40 -14.93
CA THR A 61 14.02 -28.03 -14.48
C THR A 61 15.25 -27.39 -15.11
N ALA A 62 15.16 -26.95 -16.36
CA ALA A 62 16.23 -26.23 -17.05
C ALA A 62 16.55 -24.88 -16.37
N GLY A 63 15.51 -24.13 -15.97
CA GLY A 63 15.66 -22.87 -15.24
C GLY A 63 16.29 -23.07 -13.86
N LEU A 64 15.84 -24.07 -13.10
CA LEU A 64 16.45 -24.42 -11.81
C LEU A 64 17.94 -24.74 -11.96
N ARG A 65 18.30 -25.51 -12.99
CA ARG A 65 19.70 -25.86 -13.27
C ARG A 65 20.54 -24.63 -13.59
N ALA A 66 20.02 -23.73 -14.44
CA ALA A 66 20.69 -22.48 -14.78
C ALA A 66 20.86 -21.58 -13.55
N PHE A 67 19.82 -21.44 -12.73
CA PHE A 67 19.86 -20.69 -11.46
C PHE A 67 20.91 -21.25 -10.49
N LYS A 68 20.87 -22.56 -10.20
CA LYS A 68 21.86 -23.23 -9.31
C LYS A 68 23.28 -23.13 -9.89
N ALA A 69 23.46 -23.25 -11.20
CA ALA A 69 24.77 -23.10 -11.84
C ALA A 69 25.33 -21.67 -11.70
N PHE A 70 24.49 -20.64 -11.94
CA PHE A 70 24.87 -19.24 -11.78
C PHE A 70 25.33 -18.93 -10.34
N LEU A 71 24.57 -19.38 -9.34
CA LEU A 71 24.96 -19.16 -7.93
C LEU A 71 26.26 -19.88 -7.57
N ARG A 72 26.47 -21.12 -8.05
CA ARG A 72 27.73 -21.87 -7.84
C ARG A 72 28.93 -21.19 -8.50
N ALA A 73 28.71 -20.46 -9.58
CA ALA A 73 29.74 -19.67 -10.25
C ALA A 73 30.03 -18.33 -9.54
N GLY A 74 29.45 -18.08 -8.36
CA GLY A 74 29.63 -16.84 -7.59
C GLY A 74 28.61 -15.74 -7.92
N GLY A 75 27.59 -16.04 -8.72
CA GLY A 75 26.50 -15.12 -9.01
C GLY A 75 25.67 -14.78 -7.77
N SER A 76 25.13 -13.55 -7.70
CA SER A 76 24.31 -13.10 -6.56
C SER A 76 22.82 -13.11 -6.87
N PHE A 77 22.03 -13.57 -5.90
CA PHE A 77 20.58 -13.42 -5.85
C PHE A 77 20.19 -12.74 -4.53
N ARG A 78 19.45 -11.63 -4.60
CA ARG A 78 19.01 -10.89 -3.41
C ARG A 78 17.67 -10.20 -3.62
N GLN A 79 16.88 -10.08 -2.56
CA GLN A 79 15.69 -9.25 -2.57
C GLN A 79 16.07 -7.76 -2.70
N VAL A 80 15.28 -7.02 -3.46
CA VAL A 80 15.37 -5.56 -3.61
C VAL A 80 13.99 -4.95 -3.37
N TRP A 81 13.99 -3.75 -2.79
CA TRP A 81 12.79 -2.94 -2.57
C TRP A 81 13.01 -1.53 -3.08
N GLY A 82 12.02 -0.96 -3.76
CA GLY A 82 12.19 0.31 -4.45
C GLY A 82 10.97 0.77 -5.24
N ASP A 83 11.22 1.79 -6.03
CA ASP A 83 10.28 2.42 -6.94
C ASP A 83 10.32 1.70 -8.30
N LEU A 84 9.21 1.07 -8.67
CA LEU A 84 9.00 0.50 -9.99
C LEU A 84 8.27 1.52 -10.87
N ARG A 85 9.00 2.04 -11.87
CA ARG A 85 8.46 2.89 -12.95
C ARG A 85 7.77 4.18 -12.47
N GLY A 86 8.12 4.69 -11.30
CA GLY A 86 7.53 5.89 -10.69
C GLY A 86 6.12 5.65 -10.13
N GLN A 87 5.67 4.40 -10.03
CA GLN A 87 4.27 4.07 -9.82
C GLN A 87 4.02 3.18 -8.60
N TYR A 88 4.94 2.27 -8.27
CA TYR A 88 4.68 1.24 -7.28
C TYR A 88 5.86 1.07 -6.32
N PHE A 89 5.55 0.82 -5.05
CA PHE A 89 6.49 0.20 -4.13
C PHE A 89 6.54 -1.30 -4.42
N GLN A 90 7.68 -1.80 -4.91
CA GLN A 90 7.79 -3.18 -5.33
C GLN A 90 8.87 -3.95 -4.56
N ASN A 91 8.51 -5.18 -4.16
CA ASN A 91 9.46 -6.20 -3.73
C ASN A 91 9.78 -7.09 -4.92
N ALA A 92 11.05 -7.17 -5.29
CA ALA A 92 11.53 -7.99 -6.39
C ALA A 92 12.88 -8.61 -6.01
N PHE A 93 13.52 -9.30 -6.95
CA PHE A 93 14.86 -9.82 -6.80
C PHE A 93 15.79 -9.29 -7.87
N GLN A 94 17.06 -9.15 -7.50
CA GLN A 94 18.15 -8.99 -8.45
C GLN A 94 18.88 -10.32 -8.59
N LEU A 95 18.91 -10.86 -9.81
CA LEU A 95 19.67 -12.06 -10.19
C LEU A 95 20.75 -11.66 -11.20
N GLY A 96 21.96 -11.38 -10.72
CA GLY A 96 23.01 -10.77 -11.55
C GLY A 96 22.56 -9.43 -12.15
N CYS A 97 22.47 -9.35 -13.48
CA CYS A 97 21.97 -8.19 -14.22
C CYS A 97 20.46 -8.23 -14.51
N LEU A 98 19.73 -9.22 -13.98
CA LEU A 98 18.30 -9.37 -14.19
C LEU A 98 17.50 -8.82 -13.01
N TYR A 99 16.39 -8.16 -13.34
CA TYR A 99 15.27 -7.92 -12.44
C TYR A 99 14.31 -9.11 -12.54
N VAL A 100 13.91 -9.64 -11.39
CA VAL A 100 13.01 -10.79 -11.27
C VAL A 100 11.88 -10.40 -10.31
N ASP A 101 10.68 -10.17 -10.84
CA ASP A 101 9.47 -9.97 -10.06
C ASP A 101 8.66 -11.24 -10.06
N VAL A 102 8.42 -11.81 -8.88
CA VAL A 102 7.61 -13.03 -8.72
C VAL A 102 6.18 -12.71 -8.27
N SER A 103 5.80 -11.44 -8.32
CA SER A 103 4.58 -10.85 -7.77
C SER A 103 4.00 -9.74 -8.66
N ASN A 104 4.23 -9.82 -9.97
CA ASN A 104 3.84 -8.79 -10.93
C ASN A 104 2.29 -8.68 -11.08
N ASP A 105 1.55 -9.71 -10.67
CA ASP A 105 0.08 -9.77 -10.63
C ASP A 105 -0.55 -9.14 -9.38
N THR A 106 0.25 -8.67 -8.41
CA THR A 106 -0.26 -8.22 -7.09
C THR A 106 -0.87 -6.83 -7.07
N VAL A 107 -0.83 -6.10 -8.18
CA VAL A 107 -1.54 -4.83 -8.37
C VAL A 107 -2.60 -4.96 -9.45
N VAL A 108 -2.25 -5.63 -10.54
CA VAL A 108 -3.12 -5.86 -11.70
C VAL A 108 -3.20 -7.37 -11.92
N PRO A 109 -4.26 -8.05 -11.46
CA PRO A 109 -4.35 -9.51 -11.47
C PRO A 109 -4.27 -10.17 -12.85
N THR A 110 -4.50 -9.39 -13.91
CA THR A 110 -4.45 -9.87 -15.30
C THR A 110 -3.01 -9.90 -15.86
N LYS A 111 -2.03 -9.35 -15.14
CA LYS A 111 -0.62 -9.43 -15.54
C LYS A 111 -0.06 -10.85 -15.32
N PRO A 112 1.03 -11.22 -16.03
CA PRO A 112 1.79 -12.42 -15.69
C PRO A 112 2.24 -12.39 -14.21
N LYS A 113 2.22 -13.54 -13.54
CA LYS A 113 2.64 -13.68 -12.14
C LYS A 113 4.12 -13.36 -11.95
N VAL A 114 4.94 -13.76 -12.92
CA VAL A 114 6.39 -13.57 -12.94
C VAL A 114 6.77 -12.67 -14.10
N GLU A 115 7.66 -11.72 -13.87
CA GLU A 115 8.30 -10.88 -14.89
C GLU A 115 9.81 -10.96 -14.71
N ILE A 116 10.55 -11.31 -15.77
CA ILE A 116 12.01 -11.31 -15.78
C ILE A 116 12.49 -10.47 -16.95
N LEU A 117 13.38 -9.53 -16.68
CA LEU A 117 13.90 -8.62 -17.69
C LEU A 117 15.29 -8.10 -17.27
N PRO A 118 16.11 -7.56 -18.19
CA PRO A 118 17.33 -6.86 -17.82
C PRO A 118 17.03 -5.74 -16.81
N PHE A 119 17.84 -5.62 -15.76
CA PHE A 119 17.54 -4.72 -14.63
C PHE A 119 17.36 -3.26 -15.06
N GLU A 120 18.14 -2.82 -16.05
CA GLU A 120 18.01 -1.49 -16.65
C GLU A 120 16.65 -1.29 -17.34
N ALA A 121 16.13 -2.32 -18.03
CA ALA A 121 14.83 -2.29 -18.66
C ALA A 121 13.66 -2.28 -17.65
N ALA A 122 13.92 -2.60 -16.38
CA ALA A 122 12.87 -2.64 -15.34
C ALA A 122 12.35 -1.25 -15.01
N ASN A 123 13.20 -0.23 -15.19
CA ASN A 123 13.04 1.10 -14.59
C ASN A 123 12.73 0.99 -13.09
N PHE A 124 13.46 0.11 -12.41
CA PHE A 124 13.42 -0.07 -10.97
C PHE A 124 14.55 0.73 -10.32
N VAL A 125 14.20 1.70 -9.48
CA VAL A 125 15.16 2.59 -8.83
C VAL A 125 15.01 2.56 -7.31
N PRO A 126 16.11 2.73 -6.55
CA PRO A 126 16.03 2.87 -5.10
C PRO A 126 15.27 4.14 -4.73
N ILE A 127 14.56 4.10 -3.60
CA ILE A 127 13.89 5.28 -3.03
C ILE A 127 14.93 6.08 -2.27
N ARG A 128 15.20 7.30 -2.73
CA ARG A 128 16.30 8.14 -2.20
C ARG A 128 15.83 9.33 -1.38
N SER A 129 14.52 9.58 -1.33
CA SER A 129 13.98 10.70 -0.56
C SER A 129 12.55 10.44 -0.11
N PHE A 130 12.14 11.14 0.95
CA PHE A 130 10.75 11.15 1.38
C PHE A 130 9.83 11.90 0.40
N ALA A 131 10.37 12.79 -0.44
CA ALA A 131 9.61 13.42 -1.52
C ALA A 131 9.20 12.40 -2.59
N GLN A 132 10.13 11.55 -3.02
CA GLN A 132 9.85 10.42 -3.92
C GLN A 132 8.89 9.43 -3.27
N PHE A 133 9.14 9.04 -2.02
CA PHE A 133 8.23 8.15 -1.27
C PHE A 133 6.82 8.73 -1.19
N ARG A 134 6.68 10.01 -0.86
CA ARG A 134 5.39 10.71 -0.83
C ARG A 134 4.67 10.66 -2.17
N GLN A 135 5.37 10.95 -3.27
CA GLN A 135 4.79 10.94 -4.61
C GLN A 135 4.17 9.57 -4.94
N ILE A 136 4.93 8.49 -4.69
CA ILE A 136 4.46 7.11 -4.92
C ILE A 136 3.32 6.77 -3.97
N ALA A 137 3.42 7.09 -2.67
CA ALA A 137 2.37 6.81 -1.69
C ALA A 137 1.06 7.50 -2.05
N THR A 138 1.11 8.75 -2.54
CA THR A 138 -0.09 9.49 -2.95
C THR A 138 -0.75 8.89 -4.18
N SER A 139 -0.01 8.45 -5.20
CA SER A 139 -0.63 7.82 -6.37
C SER A 139 -1.06 6.37 -6.11
N TYR A 140 -0.22 5.59 -5.42
CA TYR A 140 -0.41 4.15 -5.28
C TYR A 140 -1.37 3.78 -4.15
N TRP A 141 -1.25 4.43 -2.99
CA TRP A 141 -2.13 4.20 -1.84
C TRP A 141 -3.28 5.18 -1.75
N GLN A 142 -3.27 6.24 -2.58
CA GLN A 142 -4.27 7.31 -2.53
C GLN A 142 -4.31 7.99 -1.15
N ASP A 143 -3.18 7.97 -0.43
CA ASP A 143 -3.01 8.62 0.86
C ASP A 143 -2.70 10.12 0.63
N GLN A 144 -3.28 10.99 1.45
CA GLN A 144 -2.76 12.34 1.64
C GLN A 144 -1.58 12.28 2.62
N VAL A 145 -0.47 12.94 2.29
CA VAL A 145 0.77 12.82 3.05
C VAL A 145 1.27 14.19 3.47
N PHE A 146 1.49 14.37 4.77
CA PHE A 146 1.87 15.64 5.38
C PHE A 146 3.16 15.50 6.17
N PRO A 147 3.95 16.57 6.36
CA PRO A 147 5.07 16.57 7.28
C PRO A 147 4.64 16.24 8.72
N ASN A 148 5.42 15.41 9.42
CA ASN A 148 5.18 15.04 10.80
C ASN A 148 5.63 16.17 11.75
N HIS A 149 4.73 17.12 11.97
CA HIS A 149 4.93 18.18 12.96
C HIS A 149 4.32 17.84 14.33
N VAL A 150 3.61 16.73 14.49
CA VAL A 150 2.97 16.36 15.77
C VAL A 150 3.93 15.62 16.70
N LEU A 151 4.87 14.84 16.17
CA LEU A 151 5.74 13.95 16.95
C LEU A 151 7.24 14.28 16.76
N PRO A 152 7.75 15.38 17.34
CA PRO A 152 9.13 15.83 17.10
C PRO A 152 10.23 14.81 17.43
N GLU A 153 10.03 13.93 18.41
CA GLU A 153 11.01 12.89 18.76
C GLU A 153 11.12 11.79 17.69
N LEU A 154 10.00 11.49 17.00
CA LEU A 154 9.95 10.48 15.94
C LEU A 154 10.19 11.08 14.56
N ALA A 155 9.88 12.36 14.36
CA ALA A 155 9.98 13.05 13.08
C ALA A 155 11.33 12.89 12.36
N PRO A 156 12.50 12.89 13.02
CA PRO A 156 13.78 12.63 12.36
C PRO A 156 13.83 11.27 11.64
N HIS A 157 13.12 10.26 12.14
CA HIS A 157 13.09 8.91 11.55
C HIS A 157 11.83 8.67 10.70
N CYS A 158 10.72 9.31 11.06
CA CYS A 158 9.42 9.16 10.42
C CYS A 158 8.83 10.57 10.15
N PRO A 159 9.33 11.27 9.13
CA PRO A 159 8.94 12.64 8.82
C PRO A 159 7.55 12.77 8.17
N LEU A 160 6.84 11.67 7.90
CA LEU A 160 5.56 11.68 7.20
C LEU A 160 4.38 11.25 8.09
N ILE A 161 3.25 11.91 7.90
CA ILE A 161 1.93 11.52 8.40
C ILE A 161 1.07 11.19 7.19
N HIS A 162 0.51 9.97 7.17
CA HIS A 162 -0.38 9.50 6.12
C HIS A 162 -1.83 9.53 6.57
N VAL A 163 -2.71 10.02 5.70
CA VAL A 163 -4.16 10.00 5.88
C VAL A 163 -4.77 9.24 4.71
N SER A 164 -5.36 8.08 4.98
CA SER A 164 -6.02 7.28 3.93
C SER A 164 -7.31 7.93 3.43
N GLN A 165 -7.85 7.41 2.32
CA GLN A 165 -9.18 7.80 1.82
C GLN A 165 -10.30 7.63 2.86
N THR A 166 -10.17 6.64 3.74
CA THR A 166 -11.09 6.40 4.86
C THR A 166 -10.82 7.29 6.08
N GLY A 167 -9.89 8.24 5.98
CA GLY A 167 -9.50 9.16 7.03
C GLY A 167 -8.65 8.53 8.14
N ARG A 168 -8.13 7.31 7.96
CA ARG A 168 -7.24 6.66 8.95
C ARG A 168 -5.87 7.33 8.91
N ILE A 169 -5.34 7.65 10.08
CA ILE A 169 -4.06 8.32 10.24
C ILE A 169 -3.00 7.30 10.68
N LYS A 170 -1.84 7.30 10.03
CA LYS A 170 -0.74 6.38 10.31
C LYS A 170 0.62 6.98 9.95
N LEU A 171 1.68 6.51 10.61
CA LEU A 171 3.07 6.66 10.17
C LEU A 171 3.45 5.38 9.42
N HIS A 172 3.60 5.46 8.10
CA HIS A 172 3.80 4.29 7.23
C HIS A 172 5.26 4.13 6.77
N ASP A 173 6.04 5.18 6.89
CA ASP A 173 7.42 5.30 6.44
C ASP A 173 8.44 4.69 7.41
N ALA A 174 7.99 4.13 8.53
CA ALA A 174 8.82 3.42 9.51
C ALA A 174 9.22 2.00 9.06
N THR A 175 9.90 1.88 7.92
CA THR A 175 10.44 0.61 7.42
C THR A 175 11.95 0.55 7.62
N GLN A 176 12.53 -0.65 7.71
CA GLN A 176 13.98 -0.81 7.83
C GLN A 176 14.75 -0.08 6.72
N TYR A 177 14.24 -0.12 5.49
CA TYR A 177 14.83 0.57 4.36
C TYR A 177 14.84 2.09 4.55
N MET A 178 13.69 2.69 4.88
CA MET A 178 13.57 4.15 5.01
C MET A 178 14.40 4.67 6.19
N LEU A 179 14.48 3.90 7.27
CA LEU A 179 15.34 4.21 8.42
C LEU A 179 16.83 4.14 8.03
N ALA A 180 17.23 3.12 7.28
CA ALA A 180 18.60 3.00 6.77
C ALA A 180 18.97 4.15 5.82
N MET A 181 18.08 4.51 4.89
CA MET A 181 18.27 5.65 3.98
C MET A 181 18.40 6.97 4.77
N THR A 182 17.54 7.18 5.75
CA THR A 182 17.59 8.36 6.64
C THR A 182 18.90 8.45 7.41
N HIS A 183 19.41 7.31 7.90
CA HIS A 183 20.67 7.24 8.64
C HIS A 183 21.89 7.43 7.73
N ALA A 184 21.87 6.87 6.51
CA ALA A 184 22.94 7.02 5.54
C ALA A 184 23.25 8.50 5.25
N ASP A 185 22.21 9.33 5.20
CA ASP A 185 22.31 10.77 4.96
C ASP A 185 22.11 11.63 6.22
N ALA A 186 22.35 11.06 7.41
CA ALA A 186 22.36 11.76 8.69
C ALA A 186 21.13 12.66 8.95
N PHE A 187 19.94 12.11 8.73
CA PHE A 187 18.63 12.76 8.91
C PHE A 187 18.32 13.90 7.92
N ARG A 188 19.19 14.19 6.94
CA ARG A 188 18.91 15.19 5.90
C ARG A 188 17.66 14.89 5.06
N PRO A 189 17.36 13.63 4.69
CA PRO A 189 16.15 13.32 3.94
C PRO A 189 14.88 13.72 4.72
N SER A 190 14.88 13.54 6.05
CA SER A 190 13.77 13.95 6.91
C SER A 190 13.68 15.46 7.04
N GLU A 191 14.81 16.15 7.23
CA GLU A 191 14.85 17.63 7.28
C GLU A 191 14.24 18.26 6.01
N ALA A 192 14.49 17.68 4.85
CA ALA A 192 14.02 18.20 3.56
C ALA A 192 12.49 18.25 3.46
N VAL A 193 11.76 17.32 4.09
CA VAL A 193 10.29 17.33 4.12
C VAL A 193 9.76 18.09 5.32
N LEU A 194 10.43 18.00 6.48
CA LEU A 194 10.02 18.71 7.69
C LEU A 194 10.19 20.24 7.56
N CYS A 195 11.02 20.74 6.66
CA CYS A 195 11.15 22.19 6.44
C CYS A 195 10.05 22.78 5.55
N GLU A 196 9.20 21.95 4.95
CA GLU A 196 8.09 22.38 4.10
C GLU A 196 7.02 23.16 4.90
N ALA A 197 5.92 23.50 4.23
CA ALA A 197 4.78 24.18 4.84
C ALA A 197 4.25 23.38 6.04
N PRO A 198 3.85 24.04 7.14
CA PRO A 198 3.22 23.39 8.28
C PRO A 198 2.00 22.57 7.85
N MET A 199 1.86 21.35 8.42
CA MET A 199 0.68 20.53 8.21
C MET A 199 -0.61 21.27 8.63
N PRO A 200 -1.78 20.92 8.05
CA PRO A 200 -3.04 21.59 8.37
C PRO A 200 -3.38 21.54 9.86
N VAL A 201 -3.80 22.68 10.41
CA VAL A 201 -4.13 22.84 11.85
C VAL A 201 -5.21 21.82 12.29
N ALA A 202 -6.26 21.64 11.50
CA ALA A 202 -7.32 20.68 11.84
C ALA A 202 -6.82 19.23 11.93
N LEU A 203 -5.89 18.83 11.05
CA LEU A 203 -5.27 17.50 11.11
C LEU A 203 -4.34 17.38 12.32
N PHE A 204 -3.53 18.42 12.58
CA PHE A 204 -2.65 18.48 13.72
C PHE A 204 -3.43 18.30 15.04
N GLU A 205 -4.50 19.06 15.24
CA GLU A 205 -5.36 18.96 16.42
C GLU A 205 -6.00 17.58 16.55
N ARG A 206 -6.49 17.00 15.45
CA ARG A 206 -7.07 15.65 15.46
C ARG A 206 -6.07 14.60 15.96
N ILE A 207 -4.82 14.65 15.49
CA ILE A 207 -3.76 13.73 15.93
C ILE A 207 -3.37 14.04 17.38
N ARG A 208 -3.23 15.32 17.73
CA ARG A 208 -2.86 15.77 19.07
C ARG A 208 -3.85 15.28 20.11
N SER A 209 -5.15 15.45 19.86
CA SER A 209 -6.22 14.94 20.73
C SER A 209 -6.19 13.42 20.84
N GLY A 210 -6.00 12.70 19.73
CA GLY A 210 -5.93 11.23 19.76
C GLY A 210 -4.73 10.66 20.53
N LEU A 211 -3.70 11.48 20.74
CA LEU A 211 -2.49 11.11 21.47
C LEU A 211 -2.41 11.73 22.87
N ALA A 212 -3.26 12.71 23.20
CA ALA A 212 -3.16 13.49 24.45
C ALA A 212 -3.30 12.63 25.72
N GLU A 213 -4.15 11.61 25.69
CA GLU A 213 -4.38 10.69 26.82
C GLU A 213 -3.19 9.77 27.12
N HIS A 214 -2.16 9.77 26.28
CA HIS A 214 -1.07 8.81 26.31
C HIS A 214 0.28 9.40 26.75
N GLY A 215 0.28 10.59 27.35
CA GLY A 215 1.46 11.18 28.00
C GLY A 215 2.54 11.68 27.05
N HIS A 216 2.24 11.84 25.75
CA HIS A 216 3.19 12.36 24.77
C HIS A 216 3.43 13.85 24.97
N ARG A 217 4.69 14.29 24.84
CA ARG A 217 5.03 15.72 24.78
C ARG A 217 4.76 16.25 23.38
N LEU A 218 3.53 16.71 23.16
CA LEU A 218 3.07 17.19 21.86
C LEU A 218 3.24 18.73 21.77
N PRO A 219 3.59 19.27 20.60
CA PRO A 219 3.62 20.72 20.38
C PRO A 219 2.21 21.34 20.48
N LEU A 220 2.17 22.64 20.71
CA LEU A 220 0.95 23.45 20.80
C LEU A 220 0.31 23.70 19.43
N ASP A 221 1.14 23.83 18.39
CA ASP A 221 0.71 24.15 17.04
C ASP A 221 1.66 23.55 15.98
N PRO A 222 1.25 23.45 14.70
CA PRO A 222 2.07 22.90 13.63
C PRO A 222 3.42 23.60 13.43
N GLU A 223 3.52 24.90 13.70
CA GLU A 223 4.76 25.66 13.51
C GLU A 223 5.77 25.40 14.63
N GLN A 224 5.29 25.33 15.88
CA GLN A 224 6.12 24.89 16.98
C GLN A 224 6.59 23.44 16.73
N GLY A 225 5.70 22.58 16.25
CA GLY A 225 6.02 21.22 15.86
C GLY A 225 7.11 21.12 14.79
N ARG A 226 6.98 21.93 13.74
CA ARG A 226 8.00 22.07 12.68
C ARG A 226 9.36 22.48 13.23
N ARG A 227 9.40 23.55 14.03
CA ARG A 227 10.66 24.03 14.66
C ARG A 227 11.31 22.95 15.52
N LEU A 228 10.53 22.24 16.33
CA LEU A 228 11.03 21.18 17.19
C LEU A 228 11.53 19.97 16.39
N ALA A 229 10.81 19.54 15.35
CA ALA A 229 11.21 18.42 14.50
C ALA A 229 12.54 18.70 13.77
N LEU A 230 12.71 19.91 13.23
CA LEU A 230 13.97 20.35 12.61
C LEU A 230 15.11 20.44 13.62
N LEU A 231 14.83 20.94 14.83
CA LEU A 231 15.81 20.96 15.92
C LEU A 231 16.26 19.54 16.28
N ARG A 232 15.34 18.58 16.36
CA ARG A 232 15.65 17.18 16.67
C ARG A 232 16.51 16.53 15.60
N CYS A 233 16.26 16.78 14.32
CA CYS A 233 17.13 16.30 13.24
C CYS A 233 18.58 16.78 13.41
N ARG A 234 18.77 18.08 13.67
CA ARG A 234 20.09 18.68 13.92
C ARG A 234 20.77 18.08 15.14
N GLN A 235 20.03 17.90 16.24
CA GLN A 235 20.55 17.31 17.48
C GLN A 235 20.95 15.84 17.30
N PHE A 236 20.13 15.04 16.63
CA PHE A 236 20.42 13.62 16.37
C PHE A 236 21.63 13.47 15.45
N ARG A 237 21.76 14.34 14.44
CA ARG A 237 22.96 14.42 13.60
C ARG A 237 24.20 14.82 14.40
N ALA A 238 24.13 15.85 15.23
CA ALA A 238 25.25 16.32 16.07
C ALA A 238 25.72 15.24 17.06
N LYS A 239 24.77 14.52 17.68
CA LYS A 239 25.03 13.37 18.56
C LYS A 239 25.45 12.10 17.83
N ARG A 240 25.51 12.12 16.48
CA ARG A 240 25.83 10.98 15.62
C ARG A 240 24.95 9.75 15.85
N LEU A 241 23.67 9.95 16.20
CA LEU A 241 22.72 8.85 16.41
C LEU A 241 22.48 8.04 15.13
N HIS A 242 22.67 8.66 13.96
CA HIS A 242 22.62 7.98 12.67
C HIS A 242 23.66 6.85 12.53
N ARG A 243 24.72 6.86 13.35
CA ARG A 243 25.76 5.81 13.39
C ARG A 243 25.52 4.76 14.47
N GLN A 244 24.43 4.86 15.23
CA GLN A 244 24.13 3.98 16.36
C GLN A 244 22.99 2.99 15.97
N PRO A 245 23.29 1.70 15.75
CA PRO A 245 22.29 0.73 15.29
C PRO A 245 21.13 0.54 16.28
N LYS A 246 21.42 0.65 17.59
CA LYS A 246 20.43 0.49 18.66
C LYS A 246 19.31 1.54 18.61
N THR A 247 19.56 2.71 18.04
CA THR A 247 18.56 3.78 17.93
C THR A 247 17.43 3.37 16.98
N VAL A 248 17.74 2.66 15.90
CA VAL A 248 16.76 2.21 14.88
C VAL A 248 15.83 1.12 15.43
N SER A 249 16.35 0.21 16.27
CA SER A 249 15.59 -0.94 16.78
C SER A 249 14.34 -0.57 17.59
N GLN A 250 14.28 0.64 18.14
CA GLN A 250 13.16 1.11 18.95
C GLN A 250 12.15 1.94 18.16
N VAL A 251 12.50 2.43 16.96
CA VAL A 251 11.63 3.30 16.17
C VAL A 251 10.40 2.56 15.66
N ILE A 252 10.56 1.38 15.06
CA ILE A 252 9.44 0.62 14.50
C ILE A 252 8.44 0.23 15.59
N PRO A 253 8.83 -0.34 16.75
CA PRO A 253 7.91 -0.59 17.85
C PRO A 253 7.20 0.66 18.37
N ALA A 254 7.90 1.79 18.49
CA ALA A 254 7.31 3.06 18.92
C ALA A 254 6.25 3.54 17.92
N VAL A 255 6.54 3.48 16.62
CA VAL A 255 5.59 3.82 15.56
C VAL A 255 4.38 2.90 15.56
N GLN A 256 4.57 1.60 15.76
CA GLN A 256 3.46 0.65 15.89
C GLN A 256 2.57 0.98 17.08
N HIS A 257 3.15 1.41 18.20
CA HIS A 257 2.39 1.85 19.37
C HIS A 257 1.58 3.12 19.09
N ILE A 258 2.19 4.14 18.48
CA ILE A 258 1.50 5.36 18.03
C ILE A 258 0.35 5.03 17.06
N ASN A 259 0.60 4.19 16.06
CA ASN A 259 -0.42 3.80 15.08
C ASN A 259 -1.61 3.08 15.75
N ARG A 260 -1.38 2.27 16.80
CA ARG A 260 -2.46 1.66 17.59
C ARG A 260 -3.28 2.73 18.33
N GLN A 261 -2.64 3.72 18.94
CA GLN A 261 -3.34 4.81 19.64
C GLN A 261 -4.17 5.65 18.67
N LEU A 262 -3.62 6.00 17.50
CA LEU A 262 -4.36 6.74 16.47
C LEU A 262 -5.55 5.95 15.91
N ALA A 263 -5.41 4.64 15.77
CA ALA A 263 -6.51 3.76 15.38
C ALA A 263 -7.61 3.69 16.45
N GLN A 264 -7.24 3.56 17.72
CA GLN A 264 -8.18 3.55 18.85
C GLN A 264 -8.91 4.89 19.00
N ALA A 265 -8.20 6.01 18.94
CA ALA A 265 -8.80 7.34 18.97
C ALA A 265 -9.77 7.58 17.80
N SER A 266 -9.45 7.06 16.61
CA SER A 266 -10.35 7.13 15.46
C SER A 266 -11.61 6.28 15.66
N LEU A 267 -11.52 5.11 16.30
CA LEU A 267 -12.67 4.28 16.66
C LEU A 267 -13.53 4.92 17.77
N ALA A 268 -12.90 5.49 18.80
CA ALA A 268 -13.60 6.20 19.87
C ALA A 268 -14.30 7.46 19.33
N GLN A 269 -13.65 8.22 18.45
CA GLN A 269 -14.29 9.34 17.73
C GLN A 269 -15.40 8.86 16.80
N TYR A 270 -15.28 7.71 16.14
CA TYR A 270 -16.36 7.14 15.31
C TYR A 270 -17.54 6.64 16.15
N GLN A 271 -17.29 6.08 17.33
CA GLN A 271 -18.33 5.67 18.28
C GLN A 271 -19.02 6.88 18.94
N HIS A 272 -18.27 7.93 19.24
CA HIS A 272 -18.80 9.18 19.79
C HIS A 272 -19.47 10.06 18.72
N LYS A 273 -19.03 9.92 17.46
CA LYS A 273 -19.63 10.50 16.24
C LYS A 273 -20.53 9.49 15.52
N LYS A 274 -21.13 8.53 16.25
CA LYS A 274 -22.40 7.95 15.84
C LYS A 274 -23.42 9.10 16.01
N THR A 275 -23.46 10.00 15.03
CA THR A 275 -24.66 10.76 14.74
C THR A 275 -25.79 9.73 14.68
N MET A 276 -26.79 9.86 15.55
CA MET A 276 -28.00 9.06 15.49
C MET A 276 -28.45 9.07 14.04
N PRO A 277 -28.38 7.94 13.32
CA PRO A 277 -28.65 7.96 11.90
C PRO A 277 -30.10 8.39 11.76
N THR A 278 -30.35 9.51 11.08
CA THR A 278 -31.70 9.97 10.83
C THR A 278 -32.13 9.53 9.44
N LEU A 279 -33.33 8.96 9.36
CA LEU A 279 -33.98 8.57 8.12
C LEU A 279 -35.07 9.61 7.81
N LYS A 280 -35.00 10.25 6.65
CA LYS A 280 -36.07 11.15 6.19
C LYS A 280 -37.08 10.39 5.33
N ILE A 281 -38.32 10.33 5.78
CA ILE A 281 -39.48 9.82 5.00
C ILE A 281 -40.51 10.95 4.97
N ASP A 282 -41.01 11.32 3.78
CA ASP A 282 -42.01 12.38 3.60
C ASP A 282 -41.65 13.71 4.29
N ASN A 283 -40.35 14.06 4.24
CA ASN A 283 -39.78 15.27 4.85
C ASN A 283 -39.82 15.31 6.40
N VAL A 284 -40.18 14.19 7.03
CA VAL A 284 -40.09 13.97 8.49
C VAL A 284 -38.84 13.18 8.80
N GLU A 285 -38.10 13.63 9.82
CA GLU A 285 -36.82 13.05 10.22
C GLU A 285 -37.03 12.06 11.38
N TYR A 286 -36.74 10.78 11.15
CA TYR A 286 -36.88 9.70 12.12
C TYR A 286 -35.51 9.26 12.63
N ASP A 287 -35.39 9.07 13.93
CA ASP A 287 -34.20 8.46 14.53
C ASP A 287 -34.24 6.93 14.32
N LEU A 288 -33.24 6.36 13.63
CA LEU A 288 -33.15 4.93 13.36
C LEU A 288 -33.07 4.08 14.63
N ASP A 289 -32.51 4.59 15.73
CA ASP A 289 -32.42 3.86 17.00
C ASP A 289 -33.79 3.83 17.73
N SER A 290 -34.70 4.76 17.41
CA SER A 290 -36.08 4.83 17.92
C SER A 290 -37.10 4.01 17.12
N LEU A 291 -36.70 3.47 15.96
CA LEU A 291 -37.58 2.64 15.14
C LEU A 291 -37.88 1.31 15.83
N SER A 292 -39.10 0.81 15.65
CA SER A 292 -39.45 -0.54 16.09
C SER A 292 -38.60 -1.58 15.34
N GLU A 293 -38.46 -2.77 15.92
CA GLU A 293 -37.71 -3.85 15.28
C GLU A 293 -38.33 -4.25 13.93
N GLU A 294 -39.66 -4.19 13.80
CA GLU A 294 -40.35 -4.40 12.54
C GLU A 294 -39.99 -3.33 11.50
N ALA A 295 -39.92 -2.06 11.90
CA ALA A 295 -39.53 -0.97 11.00
C ALA A 295 -38.07 -1.09 10.53
N LYS A 296 -37.16 -1.56 11.40
CA LYS A 296 -35.76 -1.85 11.01
C LYS A 296 -35.65 -3.01 10.02
N VAL A 297 -36.45 -4.06 10.19
CA VAL A 297 -36.51 -5.19 9.25
C VAL A 297 -37.00 -4.74 7.86
N GLN A 298 -38.01 -3.88 7.82
CA GLN A 298 -38.50 -3.32 6.55
C GLN A 298 -37.48 -2.39 5.90
N LEU A 299 -36.79 -1.55 6.67
CA LEU A 299 -35.71 -0.69 6.16
C LEU A 299 -34.58 -1.50 5.52
N GLN A 300 -34.15 -2.60 6.17
CA GLN A 300 -33.15 -3.51 5.61
C GLN A 300 -33.62 -4.16 4.31
N SER A 301 -34.90 -4.55 4.25
CA SER A 301 -35.50 -5.12 3.05
C SER A 301 -35.53 -4.12 1.88
N ILE A 302 -35.87 -2.86 2.15
CA ILE A 302 -35.86 -1.78 1.16
C ILE A 302 -34.43 -1.52 0.66
N GLN A 303 -33.46 -1.41 1.57
CA GLN A 303 -32.05 -1.20 1.19
C GLN A 303 -31.50 -2.35 0.33
N PHE A 304 -31.90 -3.59 0.61
CA PHE A 304 -31.56 -4.74 -0.20
C PHE A 304 -32.15 -4.64 -1.61
N VAL A 305 -33.44 -4.27 -1.72
CA VAL A 305 -34.10 -4.07 -3.02
C VAL A 305 -33.46 -2.93 -3.81
N ASP A 306 -33.12 -1.82 -3.17
CA ASP A 306 -32.47 -0.67 -3.81
C ASP A 306 -31.10 -1.02 -4.39
N GLN A 307 -30.33 -1.86 -3.68
CA GLN A 307 -29.03 -2.34 -4.16
C GLN A 307 -29.19 -3.24 -5.40
N GLU A 308 -30.16 -4.15 -5.40
CA GLU A 308 -30.42 -4.99 -6.58
C GLU A 308 -31.00 -4.17 -7.75
N LEU A 309 -31.84 -3.16 -7.50
CA LEU A 309 -32.31 -2.23 -8.52
C LEU A 309 -31.17 -1.45 -9.15
N ALA A 310 -30.24 -0.91 -8.36
CA ALA A 310 -29.06 -0.21 -8.87
C ALA A 310 -28.19 -1.12 -9.75
N LYS A 311 -28.02 -2.39 -9.34
CA LYS A 311 -27.30 -3.40 -10.12
C LYS A 311 -27.98 -3.72 -11.45
N LEU A 312 -29.31 -3.88 -11.45
CA LEU A 312 -30.07 -4.07 -12.68
C LEU A 312 -29.98 -2.84 -13.59
N GLN A 313 -30.01 -1.62 -13.05
CA GLN A 313 -29.82 -0.39 -13.83
C GLN A 313 -28.45 -0.33 -14.51
N MET A 314 -27.38 -0.77 -13.83
CA MET A 314 -26.06 -0.88 -14.46
C MET A 314 -26.06 -1.87 -15.63
N GLN A 315 -26.73 -3.02 -15.49
CA GLN A 315 -26.87 -3.99 -16.57
C GLN A 315 -27.68 -3.42 -17.75
N VAL A 316 -28.78 -2.71 -17.46
CA VAL A 316 -29.57 -2.02 -18.48
C VAL A 316 -28.73 -1.00 -19.25
N ALA A 317 -27.92 -0.19 -18.55
CA ALA A 317 -27.04 0.79 -19.17
C ALA A 317 -25.97 0.14 -20.08
N ALA A 318 -25.40 -1.00 -19.65
CA ALA A 318 -24.48 -1.78 -20.47
C ALA A 318 -25.16 -2.32 -21.74
N MET A 319 -26.38 -2.87 -21.61
CA MET A 319 -27.15 -3.39 -22.74
C MET A 319 -27.58 -2.28 -23.71
N GLN A 320 -27.95 -1.11 -23.21
CA GLN A 320 -28.26 0.06 -24.05
C GLN A 320 -27.03 0.52 -24.83
N THR A 321 -25.85 0.52 -24.21
CA THR A 321 -24.58 0.84 -24.87
C THR A 321 -24.29 -0.14 -26.01
N ALA A 322 -24.43 -1.44 -25.75
CA ALA A 322 -24.26 -2.47 -26.77
C ALA A 322 -25.27 -2.33 -27.92
N ARG A 323 -26.56 -2.11 -27.61
CA ARG A 323 -27.60 -1.86 -28.61
C ARG A 323 -27.27 -0.66 -29.51
N ASN A 324 -26.81 0.44 -28.92
CA ASN A 324 -26.44 1.64 -29.67
C ASN A 324 -25.22 1.39 -30.58
N ALA A 325 -24.23 0.62 -30.10
CA ALA A 325 -23.09 0.22 -30.92
C ALA A 325 -23.52 -0.64 -32.12
N TYR A 326 -24.39 -1.63 -31.91
CA TYR A 326 -24.93 -2.46 -33.01
C TYR A 326 -25.78 -1.65 -33.98
N MET A 327 -26.59 -0.71 -33.50
CA MET A 327 -27.38 0.18 -34.35
C MET A 327 -26.49 1.06 -35.23
N ASN A 328 -25.39 1.58 -34.69
CA ASN A 328 -24.43 2.37 -35.46
C ASN A 328 -23.69 1.52 -36.51
N ALA A 329 -23.29 0.29 -36.14
CA ALA A 329 -22.69 -0.65 -37.07
C ALA A 329 -23.66 -1.02 -38.21
N LEU A 330 -24.94 -1.25 -37.89
CA LEU A 330 -25.98 -1.50 -38.89
C LEU A 330 -26.15 -0.32 -39.84
N LYS A 331 -26.25 0.92 -39.31
CA LYS A 331 -26.32 2.13 -40.13
C LYS A 331 -25.15 2.27 -41.11
N ALA A 332 -23.95 1.90 -40.68
CA ALA A 332 -22.76 1.94 -41.55
C ALA A 332 -22.76 0.85 -42.63
N ALA A 333 -23.44 -0.28 -42.40
CA ALA A 333 -23.53 -1.39 -43.34
C ALA A 333 -24.71 -1.26 -44.33
N LEU A 334 -25.68 -0.38 -44.06
CA LEU A 334 -26.80 -0.15 -44.95
C LEU A 334 -26.35 0.69 -46.18
N PRO A 335 -26.83 0.37 -47.39
CA PRO A 335 -26.53 1.16 -48.58
C PRO A 335 -27.08 2.57 -48.44
N THR A 336 -26.32 3.56 -48.91
CA THR A 336 -26.81 4.94 -49.00
C THR A 336 -27.94 4.99 -50.02
N ALA A 337 -29.10 5.50 -49.63
CA ALA A 337 -30.25 5.60 -50.52
C ALA A 337 -29.86 6.38 -51.79
N PRO A 338 -30.25 5.90 -52.99
CA PRO A 338 -29.98 6.63 -54.22
C PRO A 338 -30.69 8.00 -54.15
N LYS A 339 -29.98 9.04 -54.59
CA LYS A 339 -30.48 10.42 -54.67
C LYS A 339 -31.67 10.55 -55.62
#